data_AF-A0AAV5TRV6-F1
#
_entry.id   AF-A0AAV5TRV6-F1
#
_cell.length_a   1.000
_cell.length_b   1.000
_cell.length_c   1.000
_cell.angle_alpha   90.00
_cell.angle_beta   90.00
_cell.angle_gamma   90.00
#
_symmetry.space_group_name_H-M   'P 1'
#
loop_
_entity.id
_entity.type
_entity.pdbx_description
1 polymer ?
#
loop_
_entity_poly.entity_id
_entity_poly.type
_entity_poly.pdbx_seq_one_letter_code
_entity_poly.pdbx_strand_id
1 'polypeptide(L)'
;RFLAIFVKTRGINTASRIMYKMLMAAEVCIMLTILIFVTLVIRITWRCSLFHPNFRRLITFLLANAYLYIFSRIPLIIHQERVFRLDLRDGANALEIILISASILRLYHALTIIFLYCATVVERICATIYMHNYELKKRLHISIVLRLLVVGISLFLALELTYVSKMKTLTKKVM
;
A
#
# COMPACT_ATOMS: atom_id res chain seq x y z
N ARG A 1 9.54 10.82 -13.24
CA ARG A 1 10.29 9.79 -12.47
C ARG A 1 9.29 9.12 -11.53
N PHE A 2 8.38 8.30 -12.07
CA PHE A 2 7.43 7.57 -11.24
C PHE A 2 8.13 6.38 -10.61
N LEU A 3 8.30 6.41 -9.29
CA LEU A 3 8.90 5.30 -8.55
C LEU A 3 10.38 5.06 -8.97
N ALA A 4 11.26 4.77 -8.02
CA ALA A 4 12.65 4.37 -8.31
C ALA A 4 12.74 2.98 -9.01
N ILE A 5 11.67 2.50 -9.65
CA ILE A 5 11.49 1.14 -10.15
C ILE A 5 12.14 0.91 -11.52
N PHE A 6 12.45 1.97 -12.26
CA PHE A 6 13.17 1.87 -13.53
C PHE A 6 14.52 2.57 -13.47
N VAL A 7 15.35 2.27 -12.47
CA VAL A 7 16.79 2.51 -12.63
C VAL A 7 17.25 1.59 -13.75
N LYS A 8 17.53 2.17 -14.92
CA LYS A 8 18.02 1.47 -16.10
C LYS A 8 19.37 0.85 -15.75
N THR A 9 19.39 -0.40 -15.30
CA THR A 9 20.57 -1.16 -14.84
C THR A 9 21.66 -1.39 -15.90
N ARG A 10 21.52 -0.82 -17.11
CA ARG A 10 22.37 -1.08 -18.28
C ARG A 10 23.77 -0.44 -18.24
N GLY A 11 24.11 0.32 -17.20
CA GLY A 11 25.43 0.96 -17.06
C GLY A 11 25.99 0.96 -15.63
N ILE A 12 25.52 0.03 -14.80
CA ILE A 12 25.83 0.00 -13.38
C ILE A 12 27.06 -0.90 -13.14
N ASN A 13 28.12 -0.33 -12.55
CA ASN A 13 29.34 -1.03 -12.13
C ASN A 13 29.04 -2.30 -11.33
N THR A 14 29.94 -3.29 -11.36
CA THR A 14 29.77 -4.59 -10.69
C THR A 14 29.45 -4.44 -9.20
N ALA A 15 30.10 -3.51 -8.50
CA ALA A 15 29.85 -3.21 -7.08
C ALA A 15 28.39 -2.77 -6.82
N SER A 16 27.85 -1.88 -7.65
CA SER A 16 26.48 -1.41 -7.54
C SER A 16 25.42 -2.47 -7.89
N ARG A 17 25.78 -3.50 -8.67
CA ARG A 17 24.90 -4.68 -8.88
C ARG A 17 24.81 -5.54 -7.61
N ILE A 18 25.92 -5.73 -6.91
CA ILE A 18 25.94 -6.48 -5.63
C ILE A 18 25.10 -5.75 -4.58
N MET A 19 25.31 -4.44 -4.41
CA MET A 19 24.53 -3.62 -3.49
C MET A 19 23.03 -3.67 -3.79
N TYR A 20 22.66 -3.59 -5.07
CA TYR A 20 21.27 -3.72 -5.49
C TYR A 20 20.66 -5.08 -5.09
N LYS A 21 21.37 -6.20 -5.33
CA LYS A 21 20.91 -7.53 -4.91
C LYS A 21 20.77 -7.67 -3.39
N MET A 22 21.69 -7.08 -2.62
CA MET A 22 21.59 -7.07 -1.15
C MET A 22 20.36 -6.30 -0.66
N LEU A 23 20.06 -5.14 -1.25
CA LEU A 23 18.87 -4.36 -0.92
C LEU A 23 17.57 -5.13 -1.24
N MET A 24 17.54 -5.81 -2.39
CA MET A 24 16.39 -6.64 -2.77
C MET A 24 16.21 -7.83 -1.81
N ALA A 25 17.30 -8.49 -1.42
CA ALA A 25 17.24 -9.57 -0.42
C ALA A 25 16.74 -9.07 0.94
N ALA A 26 17.26 -7.93 1.40
CA ALA A 26 16.81 -7.30 2.64
C ALA A 26 15.33 -6.91 2.58
N GLU A 27 14.85 -6.37 1.46
CA GLU A 27 13.44 -6.04 1.26
C GLU A 27 12.54 -7.29 1.34
N VAL A 28 12.94 -8.40 0.71
CA VAL A 28 12.21 -9.67 0.79
C VAL A 28 12.15 -10.18 2.23
N CYS A 29 13.27 -10.14 2.96
CA CYS A 29 13.29 -10.50 4.38
C CYS A 29 12.35 -9.64 5.21
N ILE A 30 12.37 -8.31 5.01
CA ILE A 30 11.47 -7.38 5.71
C ILE A 30 10.00 -7.70 5.39
N MET A 31 9.66 -7.99 4.13
CA MET A 31 8.29 -8.37 3.76
C MET A 31 7.83 -9.66 4.43
N LEU A 32 8.70 -10.67 4.55
CA LEU A 32 8.40 -11.91 5.27
C LEU A 32 8.20 -11.65 6.77
N THR A 33 9.05 -10.82 7.38
CA THR A 33 8.89 -10.42 8.78
C THR A 33 7.58 -9.68 9.01
N ILE A 34 7.22 -8.73 8.12
CA ILE A 34 5.95 -8.00 8.18
C ILE A 34 4.78 -8.98 8.04
N LEU A 35 4.84 -9.95 7.13
CA LEU A 35 3.78 -10.95 6.93
C LEU A 35 3.49 -11.74 8.22
N ILE A 36 4.55 -12.24 8.86
CA ILE A 36 4.46 -13.00 10.11
C ILE A 36 3.92 -12.10 11.23
N PHE A 37 4.51 -10.92 11.38
CA PHE A 37 4.14 -9.95 12.42
C PHE A 37 2.67 -9.54 12.31
N VAL A 38 2.22 -9.14 11.12
CA VAL A 38 0.82 -8.73 10.85
C VAL A 38 -0.15 -9.86 11.20
N THR A 39 0.17 -11.09 10.80
CA THR A 39 -0.68 -12.27 11.08
C THR A 39 -0.82 -12.51 12.59
N LEU A 40 0.28 -12.38 13.35
CA LEU A 40 0.27 -12.50 14.81
C LEU A 40 -0.54 -11.38 15.46
N VAL A 41 -0.33 -10.12 15.04
CA VAL A 41 -1.03 -8.97 15.62
C VAL A 41 -2.53 -9.02 15.34
N ILE A 42 -2.96 -9.44 14.15
CA ILE A 42 -4.38 -9.66 13.85
C ILE A 42 -4.96 -10.69 14.82
N ARG A 43 -4.29 -11.83 15.01
CA ARG A 43 -4.76 -12.90 15.91
C ARG A 43 -4.89 -12.40 17.36
N ILE A 44 -3.93 -11.62 17.84
CA ILE A 44 -3.96 -11.03 19.18
C ILE A 44 -5.12 -10.03 19.29
N THR A 45 -5.22 -9.10 18.33
CA THR A 45 -6.26 -8.04 18.31
C THR A 45 -7.66 -8.62 18.33
N TRP A 46 -7.90 -9.73 17.63
CA TRP A 46 -9.18 -10.43 17.63
C TRP A 46 -9.54 -11.05 18.98
N ARG A 47 -8.55 -11.56 19.73
CA ARG A 47 -8.74 -12.15 21.06
C ARG A 47 -8.85 -11.11 22.18
N CYS A 48 -8.31 -9.91 22.00
CA CYS A 48 -8.41 -8.85 23.00
C CYS A 48 -9.86 -8.35 23.14
N SER A 49 -10.47 -8.60 24.30
CA SER A 49 -11.79 -8.07 24.67
C SER A 49 -11.76 -6.62 25.14
N LEU A 50 -10.59 -6.11 25.54
CA LEU A 50 -10.39 -4.76 26.07
C LEU A 50 -10.71 -3.65 25.04
N PHE A 51 -10.63 -3.96 23.75
CA PHE A 51 -10.84 -2.97 22.70
C PHE A 51 -12.28 -2.94 22.22
N HIS A 52 -12.84 -1.74 22.12
CA HIS A 52 -14.15 -1.52 21.53
C HIS A 52 -14.21 -2.14 20.10
N PRO A 53 -15.32 -2.80 19.70
CA PRO A 53 -15.42 -3.48 18.42
C PRO A 53 -15.09 -2.60 17.19
N ASN A 54 -15.41 -1.30 17.24
CA ASN A 54 -15.07 -0.37 16.15
C ASN A 54 -13.56 -0.18 16.01
N PHE A 55 -12.85 0.00 17.12
CA PHE A 55 -11.40 0.15 17.13
C PHE A 55 -10.70 -1.13 16.63
N ARG A 56 -11.19 -2.31 17.06
CA ARG A 56 -10.70 -3.60 16.55
C ARG A 56 -10.84 -3.71 15.04
N ARG A 57 -12.00 -3.36 14.48
CA ARG A 57 -12.25 -3.38 13.03
C ARG A 57 -11.36 -2.44 12.25
N LEU A 58 -11.00 -1.30 12.84
CA LEU A 58 -10.18 -0.30 12.19
C LEU A 58 -8.70 -0.74 12.19
N ILE A 59 -8.19 -1.27 13.32
CA ILE A 59 -6.86 -1.89 13.38
C ILE A 59 -6.75 -3.09 12.44
N THR A 60 -7.73 -4.00 12.45
CA THR A 60 -7.66 -5.17 11.58
C THR A 60 -7.72 -4.78 10.11
N PHE A 61 -8.45 -3.71 9.76
CA PHE A 61 -8.43 -3.13 8.42
C PHE A 61 -7.05 -2.54 8.07
N LEU A 62 -6.39 -1.82 8.99
CA LEU A 62 -5.03 -1.31 8.79
C LEU A 62 -4.04 -2.45 8.52
N LEU A 63 -4.08 -3.48 9.37
CA LEU A 63 -3.23 -4.65 9.26
C LEU A 63 -3.51 -5.45 7.98
N ALA A 64 -4.78 -5.55 7.58
CA ALA A 64 -5.15 -6.20 6.32
C ALA A 64 -4.57 -5.48 5.09
N ASN A 65 -4.48 -4.15 5.13
CA ASN A 65 -3.86 -3.37 4.04
C ASN A 65 -2.36 -3.69 3.88
N ALA A 66 -1.65 -4.11 4.93
CA ALA A 66 -0.26 -4.54 4.81
C ALA A 66 -0.09 -5.76 3.88
N TYR A 67 -1.10 -6.64 3.76
CA TYR A 67 -1.07 -7.72 2.76
C TYR A 67 -1.17 -7.19 1.32
N LEU A 68 -1.94 -6.12 1.10
CA LEU A 68 -2.03 -5.47 -0.22
C LEU A 68 -0.69 -4.87 -0.64
N TYR A 69 0.09 -4.34 0.32
CA TYR A 69 1.46 -3.91 0.05
C TYR A 69 2.33 -5.04 -0.48
N ILE A 70 2.36 -6.17 0.23
CA ILE A 70 3.15 -7.35 -0.16
C ILE A 70 2.72 -7.82 -1.56
N PHE A 71 1.41 -7.94 -1.80
CA PHE A 71 0.87 -8.34 -3.10
C PHE A 71 1.25 -7.35 -4.22
N SER A 72 1.18 -6.05 -3.97
CA SER A 72 1.59 -5.02 -4.93
C SER A 72 3.09 -5.05 -5.22
N ARG A 73 3.91 -5.52 -4.29
CA ARG A 73 5.38 -5.46 -4.41
C ARG A 73 5.95 -6.64 -5.18
N ILE A 74 5.33 -7.83 -5.10
CA ILE A 74 5.80 -9.04 -5.78
C ILE A 74 5.96 -8.85 -7.31
N PRO A 75 4.96 -8.36 -8.06
CA PRO A 75 5.10 -8.15 -9.51
C PRO A 75 6.21 -7.16 -9.86
N LEU A 76 6.43 -6.15 -9.01
CA LEU A 76 7.47 -5.15 -9.20
C LEU A 76 8.87 -5.77 -9.02
N ILE A 77 9.07 -6.60 -7.99
CA ILE A 77 10.34 -7.31 -7.76
C ILE A 77 10.65 -8.25 -8.93
N ILE A 78 9.67 -9.05 -9.35
CA ILE A 78 9.80 -9.98 -10.49
C ILE A 78 10.23 -9.24 -11.76
N HIS A 79 9.61 -8.08 -12.00
CA HIS A 79 9.95 -7.26 -13.16
C HIS A 79 11.35 -6.63 -13.05
N GLN A 80 11.73 -6.15 -11.87
CA GLN A 80 13.04 -5.54 -11.63
C GLN A 80 14.20 -6.55 -11.81
N GLU A 81 14.03 -7.80 -11.38
CA GLU A 81 15.00 -8.88 -11.59
C GLU A 81 15.05 -9.40 -13.03
N ARG A 82 14.17 -8.91 -13.91
CA ARG A 82 14.04 -9.37 -15.31
C ARG A 82 13.88 -10.88 -15.44
N VAL A 83 13.20 -11.52 -14.48
CA VAL A 83 12.85 -12.95 -14.56
C VAL A 83 12.10 -13.23 -15.87
N PHE A 84 11.24 -12.29 -16.28
CA PHE A 84 10.61 -12.28 -17.59
C PHE A 84 11.30 -11.26 -18.50
N ARG A 85 11.98 -11.73 -19.56
CA ARG A 85 12.45 -10.85 -20.64
C ARG A 85 11.24 -10.43 -21.47
N LEU A 86 10.70 -9.26 -21.17
CA LEU A 86 9.64 -8.65 -21.97
C LEU A 86 10.25 -7.89 -23.14
N ASP A 87 10.11 -8.43 -24.33
CA ASP A 87 10.19 -7.62 -25.54
C ASP A 87 8.87 -6.86 -25.65
N LEU A 88 8.89 -5.60 -25.20
CA LEU A 88 7.78 -4.63 -25.22
C LEU A 88 7.35 -4.21 -26.65
N ARG A 89 7.60 -5.05 -27.66
CA ARG A 89 7.42 -4.69 -29.08
C ARG A 89 5.99 -4.91 -29.58
N ASP A 90 5.22 -5.79 -28.94
CA ASP A 90 3.87 -6.13 -29.36
C ASP A 90 2.81 -5.70 -28.32
N GLY A 91 2.08 -4.62 -28.60
CA GLY A 91 0.83 -4.24 -27.93
C GLY A 91 0.88 -4.01 -26.40
N ALA A 92 -0.27 -3.62 -25.84
CA ALA A 92 -0.46 -3.48 -24.39
C ALA A 92 -0.45 -4.87 -23.73
N ASN A 93 0.75 -5.39 -23.48
CA ASN A 93 0.95 -6.68 -22.84
C ASN A 93 0.28 -6.70 -21.46
N ALA A 94 -0.42 -7.80 -21.13
CA ALA A 94 -1.09 -7.97 -19.84
C ALA A 94 -0.17 -7.66 -18.63
N LEU A 95 1.13 -7.89 -18.80
CA LEU A 95 2.14 -7.58 -17.79
C LEU A 95 2.32 -6.07 -17.56
N GLU A 96 2.21 -5.22 -18.57
CA GLU A 96 2.23 -3.76 -18.41
C GLU A 96 1.03 -3.29 -17.55
N ILE A 97 -0.16 -3.85 -17.80
CA ILE A 97 -1.36 -3.57 -17.00
C ILE A 97 -1.14 -4.00 -15.55
N ILE A 98 -0.56 -5.17 -15.31
CA ILE A 98 -0.22 -5.66 -13.96
C ILE A 98 0.79 -4.72 -13.26
N LEU A 99 1.78 -4.20 -13.97
CA LEU A 99 2.76 -3.28 -13.39
C LEU A 99 2.16 -1.92 -13.04
N ILE A 100 1.30 -1.39 -13.92
CA ILE A 100 0.59 -0.14 -13.67
C ILE A 100 -0.36 -0.32 -12.47
N SER A 101 -1.12 -1.41 -12.43
CA SER A 101 -2.04 -1.68 -11.32
C SER A 101 -1.30 -1.90 -9.99
N ALA A 102 -0.19 -2.64 -10.00
CA ALA A 102 0.69 -2.81 -8.83
C ALA A 102 1.25 -1.47 -8.33
N SER A 103 1.64 -0.58 -9.24
CA SER A 103 2.12 0.77 -8.89
C SER A 103 1.01 1.61 -8.25
N ILE A 104 -0.20 1.60 -8.81
CA ILE A 104 -1.38 2.30 -8.25
C ILE A 104 -1.70 1.74 -6.86
N LEU A 105 -1.74 0.41 -6.72
CA LEU A 105 -2.05 -0.27 -5.46
C LEU A 105 -1.03 0.08 -4.36
N ARG A 106 0.25 0.21 -4.73
CA ARG A 106 1.30 0.63 -3.79
C ARG A 106 1.11 2.07 -3.30
N LEU A 107 0.72 2.99 -4.19
CA LEU A 107 0.45 4.37 -3.83
C LEU A 107 -0.83 4.48 -2.99
N TYR A 108 -1.88 3.77 -3.38
CA TYR A 108 -3.11 3.60 -2.62
C TYR A 108 -2.83 3.11 -1.20
N HIS A 109 -1.98 2.09 -1.04
CA HIS A 109 -1.60 1.58 0.28
C HIS A 109 -0.93 2.65 1.15
N ALA A 110 0.05 3.38 0.60
CA ALA A 110 0.75 4.43 1.34
C ALA A 110 -0.21 5.54 1.81
N LEU A 111 -1.12 5.98 0.94
CA LEU A 111 -2.16 6.96 1.28
C LEU A 111 -3.16 6.41 2.31
N THR A 112 -3.56 5.15 2.14
CA THR A 112 -4.50 4.48 3.05
C THR A 112 -3.94 4.42 4.47
N ILE A 113 -2.64 4.12 4.65
CA ILE A 113 -2.02 4.13 5.99
C ILE A 113 -2.15 5.52 6.64
N ILE A 114 -1.82 6.57 5.90
CA ILE A 114 -1.85 7.96 6.40
C ILE A 114 -3.27 8.35 6.78
N PHE A 115 -4.23 8.18 5.88
CA PHE A 115 -5.62 8.56 6.13
C PHE A 115 -6.29 7.67 7.18
N LEU A 116 -5.93 6.39 7.28
CA LEU A 116 -6.44 5.51 8.30
C LEU A 116 -5.89 5.87 9.69
N TYR A 117 -4.66 6.39 9.77
CA TYR A 117 -4.13 6.97 11.00
C TYR A 117 -4.86 8.28 11.39
N CYS A 118 -5.21 9.14 10.43
CA CYS A 118 -6.09 10.28 10.74
C CYS A 118 -7.46 9.80 11.24
N ALA A 119 -8.01 8.75 10.61
CA ALA A 119 -9.28 8.16 11.01
C ALA A 119 -9.24 7.53 12.42
N THR A 120 -8.14 6.89 12.84
CA THR A 120 -8.01 6.39 14.23
C THR A 120 -8.04 7.54 15.21
N VAL A 121 -7.34 8.65 14.93
CA VAL A 121 -7.31 9.82 15.82
C VAL A 121 -8.70 10.42 15.96
N VAL A 122 -9.42 10.62 14.85
CA VAL A 122 -10.80 11.12 14.87
C VAL A 122 -11.73 10.18 15.64
N GLU A 123 -11.59 8.87 15.46
CA GLU A 123 -12.39 7.87 16.19
C GLU A 123 -12.15 7.96 17.70
N ARG A 124 -10.90 8.15 18.13
CA ARG A 124 -10.54 8.32 19.54
C ARG A 124 -11.06 9.62 20.13
N ILE A 125 -10.98 10.73 19.40
CA ILE A 125 -11.56 12.01 19.83
C ILE A 125 -13.08 11.87 20.02
N CYS A 126 -13.78 11.26 19.05
CA CYS A 126 -15.21 10.99 19.16
C CYS A 126 -15.55 10.09 20.35
N ALA A 127 -14.74 9.06 20.61
CA ALA A 127 -14.92 8.18 21.76
C ALA A 127 -14.74 8.93 23.10
N THR A 128 -13.78 9.87 23.18
CA THR A 128 -13.57 10.68 24.40
C THR A 128 -14.69 11.69 24.63
N ILE A 129 -15.19 12.35 23.59
CA ILE A 129 -16.25 13.36 23.70
C ILE A 129 -17.60 12.70 24.02
N TYR A 130 -17.89 11.55 23.40
CA TYR A 130 -19.18 10.88 23.48
C TYR A 130 -19.13 9.59 24.32
N MET A 131 -18.29 9.51 25.35
CA MET A 131 -18.01 8.28 26.12
C MET A 131 -19.30 7.53 26.53
N HIS A 132 -20.26 8.23 27.14
CA HIS A 132 -21.51 7.61 27.62
C HIS A 132 -22.34 7.01 26.48
N ASN A 133 -22.47 7.72 25.36
CA ASN A 133 -23.20 7.23 24.19
C ASN A 133 -22.44 6.14 23.42
N TYR A 134 -21.11 6.16 23.51
CA TYR A 134 -20.22 5.25 22.81
C TYR A 134 -20.24 3.86 23.45
N GLU A 135 -20.29 3.78 24.78
CA GLU A 135 -20.40 2.51 25.52
C GLU A 135 -21.78 1.86 25.37
N LEU A 136 -22.86 2.67 25.37
CA LEU A 136 -24.23 2.17 25.35
C LEU A 136 -24.70 1.69 23.97
N LYS A 137 -24.23 2.31 22.87
CA LYS A 137 -24.71 1.98 21.51
C LYS A 137 -23.55 1.53 20.61
N LYS A 138 -23.62 0.28 20.15
CA LYS A 138 -22.73 -0.27 19.11
C LYS A 138 -23.01 0.38 17.75
N ARG A 139 -22.55 1.61 17.53
CA ARG A 139 -22.69 2.34 16.25
C ARG A 139 -21.65 1.87 15.24
N LEU A 140 -21.84 0.68 14.69
CA LEU A 140 -20.92 0.07 13.71
C LEU A 140 -20.85 0.86 12.39
N HIS A 141 -21.90 1.61 12.06
CA HIS A 141 -22.00 2.39 10.83
C HIS A 141 -20.92 3.49 10.73
N ILE A 142 -20.56 4.13 11.85
CA ILE A 142 -19.56 5.21 11.86
C ILE A 142 -18.21 4.68 11.36
N SER A 143 -17.77 3.54 11.88
CA SER A 143 -16.53 2.88 11.46
C SER A 143 -16.57 2.41 10.00
N ILE A 144 -17.74 2.02 9.49
CA ILE A 144 -17.92 1.65 8.07
C ILE A 144 -17.78 2.88 7.18
N VAL A 145 -18.50 3.96 7.48
CA VAL A 145 -18.46 5.22 6.71
C VAL A 145 -17.04 5.79 6.68
N LEU A 146 -16.36 5.82 7.83
CA LEU A 146 -15.00 6.32 7.93
C LEU A 146 -14.02 5.49 7.06
N ARG A 147 -14.15 4.17 7.07
CA ARG A 147 -13.32 3.29 6.22
C ARG A 147 -13.62 3.49 4.73
N LEU A 148 -14.89 3.59 4.34
CA LEU A 148 -15.26 3.85 2.94
C LEU A 148 -14.70 5.19 2.45
N LEU A 149 -14.77 6.23 3.30
CA LEU A 149 -14.21 7.55 2.99
C LEU A 149 -12.69 7.49 2.83
N VAL A 150 -11.99 6.82 3.74
CA VAL A 150 -10.53 6.61 3.64
C VAL A 150 -10.16 5.89 2.34
N VAL A 151 -10.86 4.79 2.01
CA VAL A 151 -10.59 4.03 0.77
C VAL A 151 -10.87 4.88 -0.46
N GLY A 152 -12.00 5.59 -0.49
CA GLY A 152 -12.39 6.43 -1.63
C GLY A 152 -11.38 7.55 -1.90
N ILE A 153 -11.00 8.31 -0.87
CA ILE A 153 -10.02 9.40 -0.99
C ILE A 153 -8.64 8.85 -1.37
N SER A 154 -8.21 7.75 -0.75
CA SER A 154 -6.90 7.14 -1.05
C SER A 154 -6.83 6.66 -2.50
N LEU A 155 -7.89 6.03 -3.00
CA LEU A 155 -7.95 5.53 -4.37
C LEU A 155 -8.00 6.66 -5.38
N PHE A 156 -8.83 7.68 -5.12
CA PHE A 156 -8.94 8.86 -5.98
C PHE A 156 -7.58 9.56 -6.14
N LEU A 157 -6.89 9.85 -5.03
CA LEU A 157 -5.58 10.49 -5.04
C LEU A 157 -4.50 9.60 -5.67
N ALA A 158 -4.54 8.28 -5.43
CA ALA A 158 -3.59 7.36 -6.04
C ALA A 158 -3.72 7.34 -7.57
N LEU A 159 -4.95 7.37 -8.09
CA LEU A 159 -5.21 7.48 -9.53
C LEU A 159 -4.75 8.83 -10.07
N GLU A 160 -5.17 9.93 -9.46
CA GLU A 160 -4.81 11.29 -9.89
C GLU A 160 -3.28 11.46 -10.00
N LEU A 161 -2.55 11.11 -8.94
CA LEU A 161 -1.09 11.21 -8.91
C LEU A 161 -0.42 10.33 -9.99
N THR A 162 -0.98 9.14 -10.25
CA THR A 162 -0.47 8.22 -11.28
C THR A 162 -0.74 8.70 -12.70
N TYR A 163 -1.85 9.41 -12.95
CA TYR A 163 -2.12 9.99 -14.27
C TYR A 163 -1.37 11.29 -14.50
N VAL A 164 -1.32 12.18 -13.51
CA VAL A 164 -0.68 13.51 -13.64
C VAL A 164 0.80 13.38 -13.99
N SER A 165 1.54 12.50 -13.32
CA SER A 165 2.97 12.37 -13.65
C SER A 165 3.19 11.61 -14.99
N LYS A 166 2.17 10.94 -15.57
CA LYS A 166 2.28 10.27 -16.89
C LYS A 166 2.25 11.34 -17.97
N MET A 167 1.31 12.29 -17.83
CA MET A 167 1.23 13.48 -18.68
C MET A 167 2.54 14.28 -18.66
N LYS A 168 3.09 14.58 -17.46
CA LYS A 168 4.37 15.30 -17.33
C LYS A 168 5.55 14.60 -18.03
N THR A 169 5.52 13.27 -18.11
CA THR A 169 6.59 12.50 -18.76
C THR A 169 6.45 12.51 -20.28
N LEU A 170 5.23 12.54 -20.82
CA LEU A 170 4.97 12.69 -22.25
C LEU A 170 5.37 14.08 -22.76
N THR A 171 5.01 15.14 -22.04
CA THR A 171 5.37 16.52 -22.43
C THR A 171 6.88 16.71 -22.54
N LYS A 172 7.68 16.10 -21.64
CA LYS A 172 9.15 16.16 -21.67
C LYS A 172 9.82 15.37 -22.80
N LYS A 173 9.12 14.48 -23.49
CA LYS A 173 9.66 13.74 -24.65
C LYS A 173 9.42 14.47 -25.98
N VAL A 174 8.50 15.44 -26.00
CA VAL A 174 8.09 16.18 -27.20
C VAL A 174 8.90 17.48 -27.36
N MET A 175 9.48 17.99 -26.27
CA MET A 175 10.53 19.03 -26.30
C MET A 175 11.91 18.39 -26.35
#